data_AF-A0A437CSW4-F1
#
_entry.id   AF-A0A437CSW4-F1
#
_cell.length_a   1.000
_cell.length_b   1.000
_cell.length_c   1.000
_cell.angle_alpha   90.00
_cell.angle_beta   90.00
_cell.angle_gamma   90.00
#
_symmetry.space_group_name_H-M   'P 1'
#
loop_
_entity.id
_entity.type
_entity.pdbx_description
1 polymer ?
#
loop_
_entity_poly.entity_id
_entity_poly.type
_entity_poly.pdbx_seq_one_letter_code
_entity_poly.pdbx_strand_id
1 'polypeptide(L)'
;MQVNPVFVESAVVLAAVLCVHMAVWNQHSWCSIALFIQAFYVQHKWDRLLRSGGAVFQFRPSANSGIVPASMVMPLLGLALKEKCSASGNVYFERFSMVITITGMMLALFLSLIAMGVTRPVPTNTCVIAGLAGSAILYTTKQTLTVSEVIEVLEVLLIFVYLCLIVLYLMPRCFTPGEALLIVGGISFIMNQLIKRSLNLSEVKGDPVNYFLPVVVVGSVLLGVFFSLLFCFMESETWVSSLFFHIMTAVLVLGILMPWLSLFIGRHPLMWLWDFVMLNDRRLCLVGYWVFLAVVAICVVLHQNYQRQSGSKKHQASTIIRKYFHLIVVATYVPGLIYDRQLLHVASVGCLAVFLLLEYVRYFRIRPLGQLLRQLLTLFLDERDSGPLILTHVYLLMGMSLPIWLFPSTCAPKGVLAGAGGLVPYAGVLAVGVGDTVASVFGSTMGEIRWPGTKKTLEGTATSVFAQIIAVAIFLIFDGSINLNSTYSWIVGSITLVAMLEAYTSQIDNLLLPLYLFILLLL
;
A
#
# COMPACT_ATOMS: atom_id res chain seq x y z
N MET A 1 17.89 -14.07 -27.68
CA MET A 1 18.16 -13.90 -26.23
C MET A 1 16.83 -13.73 -25.52
N GLN A 2 16.49 -14.59 -24.54
CA GLN A 2 15.31 -14.36 -23.71
C GLN A 2 15.62 -13.21 -22.74
N VAL A 3 14.89 -12.10 -22.86
CA VAL A 3 15.01 -10.96 -21.93
C VAL A 3 14.43 -11.39 -20.58
N ASN A 4 15.23 -11.25 -19.51
CA ASN A 4 14.74 -11.50 -18.16
C ASN A 4 13.93 -10.27 -17.70
N PRO A 5 12.61 -10.41 -17.42
CA PRO A 5 11.73 -9.28 -17.10
C PRO A 5 12.18 -8.51 -15.86
N VAL A 6 12.91 -9.15 -14.95
CA VAL A 6 13.49 -8.51 -13.75
C VAL A 6 14.43 -7.36 -14.09
N PHE A 7 15.22 -7.46 -15.17
CA PHE A 7 16.12 -6.38 -15.57
C PHE A 7 15.35 -5.17 -16.08
N VAL A 8 14.25 -5.41 -16.80
CA VAL A 8 13.42 -4.31 -17.33
C VAL A 8 12.63 -3.66 -16.21
N GLU A 9 12.05 -4.42 -15.28
CA GLU A 9 11.43 -3.89 -14.05
C GLU A 9 12.43 -3.00 -13.29
N SER A 10 13.66 -3.49 -13.10
CA SER A 10 14.71 -2.73 -12.42
C SER A 10 15.10 -1.45 -13.19
N ALA A 11 15.13 -1.49 -14.52
CA ALA A 11 15.41 -0.31 -15.35
C ALA A 11 14.29 0.75 -15.26
N VAL A 12 13.02 0.33 -15.21
CA VAL A 12 11.87 1.23 -15.01
C VAL A 12 11.92 1.87 -13.61
N VAL A 13 12.24 1.08 -12.58
CA VAL A 13 12.44 1.61 -11.21
C VAL A 13 13.61 2.58 -11.16
N LEU A 14 14.73 2.27 -11.83
CA LEU A 14 15.87 3.18 -11.94
C LEU A 14 15.49 4.50 -12.60
N ALA A 15 14.68 4.47 -13.65
CA ALA A 15 14.19 5.69 -14.28
C ALA A 15 13.36 6.54 -13.30
N ALA A 16 12.52 5.94 -12.46
CA ALA A 16 11.81 6.67 -11.39
C ALA A 16 12.78 7.27 -10.36
N VAL A 17 13.80 6.51 -9.94
CA VAL A 17 14.86 7.00 -9.03
C VAL A 17 15.60 8.19 -9.65
N LEU A 18 15.92 8.11 -10.94
CA LEU A 18 16.59 9.20 -11.67
C LEU A 18 15.68 10.42 -11.83
N CYS A 19 14.38 10.26 -12.05
CA CYS A 19 13.43 11.37 -12.06
C CYS A 19 13.44 12.14 -10.72
N VAL A 20 13.38 11.43 -9.59
CA VAL A 20 13.48 12.03 -8.25
C VAL A 20 14.85 12.67 -8.04
N HIS A 21 15.93 12.00 -8.46
CA HIS A 21 17.28 12.53 -8.34
C HIS A 21 17.48 13.82 -9.11
N MET A 22 16.99 13.90 -10.36
CA MET A 22 17.10 15.10 -11.18
C MET A 22 16.26 16.26 -10.62
N ALA A 23 15.13 15.97 -9.97
CA ALA A 23 14.29 16.98 -9.36
C ALA A 23 14.86 17.53 -8.03
N VAL A 24 15.44 16.65 -7.20
CA VAL A 24 15.88 16.97 -5.84
C VAL A 24 17.36 17.37 -5.77
N TRP A 25 18.22 16.73 -6.58
CA TRP A 25 19.66 16.98 -6.73
C TRP A 25 20.42 17.26 -5.42
N ASN A 26 20.37 16.31 -4.47
CA ASN A 26 21.09 16.43 -3.19
C ASN A 26 21.76 15.12 -2.74
N GLN A 27 22.51 15.18 -1.63
CA GLN A 27 23.25 14.04 -1.09
C GLN A 27 22.35 12.82 -0.81
N HIS A 28 21.11 13.02 -0.36
CA HIS A 28 20.16 11.94 -0.09
C HIS A 28 19.62 11.29 -1.38
N SER A 29 19.44 12.08 -2.44
CA SER A 29 19.08 11.54 -3.74
C SER A 29 20.21 10.67 -4.34
N TRP A 30 21.47 11.05 -4.12
CA TRP A 30 22.63 10.18 -4.44
C TRP A 30 22.66 8.90 -3.61
N CYS A 31 22.32 8.98 -2.31
CA CYS A 31 22.13 7.79 -1.48
C CYS A 31 21.03 6.88 -1.99
N SER A 32 19.96 7.42 -2.60
CA SER A 32 18.90 6.62 -3.21
C SER A 32 19.39 5.86 -4.44
N ILE A 33 20.27 6.46 -5.25
CA ILE A 33 20.95 5.74 -6.35
C ILE A 33 21.85 4.62 -5.81
N ALA A 34 22.65 4.91 -4.78
CA ALA A 34 23.50 3.90 -4.16
C ALA A 34 22.68 2.73 -3.57
N LEU A 35 21.55 3.05 -2.92
CA LEU A 35 20.62 2.05 -2.40
C LEU A 35 19.97 1.24 -3.51
N PHE A 36 19.58 1.86 -4.63
CA PHE A 36 19.06 1.13 -5.80
C PHE A 36 20.07 0.11 -6.32
N ILE A 37 21.32 0.53 -6.52
CA ILE A 37 22.40 -0.35 -7.00
C ILE A 37 22.55 -1.52 -6.02
N GLN A 38 22.62 -1.22 -4.71
CA GLN A 38 22.70 -2.23 -3.67
C GLN A 38 21.52 -3.21 -3.71
N ALA A 39 20.28 -2.72 -3.78
CA ALA A 39 19.06 -3.52 -3.82
C ALA A 39 19.02 -4.42 -5.07
N PHE A 40 19.49 -3.92 -6.22
CA PHE A 40 19.57 -4.68 -7.47
C PHE A 40 20.46 -5.93 -7.33
N TYR A 41 21.64 -5.80 -6.72
CA TYR A 41 22.51 -6.96 -6.47
C TYR A 41 21.92 -7.92 -5.44
N VAL A 42 21.23 -7.40 -4.42
CA VAL A 42 20.64 -8.20 -3.33
C VAL A 42 19.40 -8.96 -3.78
N GLN A 43 18.57 -8.40 -4.66
CA GLN A 43 17.40 -9.08 -5.22
C GLN A 43 17.77 -10.43 -5.85
N HIS A 44 18.86 -10.48 -6.64
CA HIS A 44 19.34 -11.73 -7.23
C HIS A 44 19.79 -12.77 -6.19
N LYS A 45 20.22 -12.34 -5.00
CA LYS A 45 20.57 -13.26 -3.90
C LYS A 45 19.32 -13.81 -3.25
N TRP A 46 18.34 -12.96 -2.98
CA TRP A 46 17.03 -13.37 -2.47
C TRP A 46 16.32 -14.34 -3.41
N ASP A 47 16.28 -14.05 -4.71
CA ASP A 47 15.62 -14.91 -5.68
C ASP A 47 16.26 -16.32 -5.71
N ARG A 48 17.59 -16.41 -5.55
CA ARG A 48 18.29 -17.70 -5.42
C ARG A 48 18.01 -18.40 -4.10
N LEU A 49 17.99 -17.67 -2.98
CA LEU A 49 17.64 -18.22 -1.66
C LEU A 49 16.22 -18.78 -1.62
N LEU A 50 15.26 -18.07 -2.22
CA LEU A 50 13.87 -18.51 -2.32
C LEU A 50 13.76 -19.78 -3.17
N ARG A 51 14.46 -19.84 -4.31
CA ARG A 51 14.47 -21.04 -5.18
C ARG A 51 15.13 -22.25 -4.53
N SER A 52 16.14 -22.05 -3.69
CA SER A 52 16.80 -23.14 -2.98
C SER A 52 16.05 -23.58 -1.71
N GLY A 53 14.94 -22.93 -1.34
CA GLY A 53 14.24 -23.19 -0.09
C GLY A 53 15.06 -22.83 1.16
N GLY A 54 16.09 -21.99 1.02
CA GLY A 54 17.01 -21.62 2.10
C GLY A 54 16.54 -20.45 2.96
N ALA A 55 15.34 -19.94 2.72
CA ALA A 55 14.76 -18.86 3.51
C ALA A 55 14.21 -19.39 4.84
N VAL A 56 14.48 -18.65 5.94
CA VAL A 56 13.98 -18.98 7.29
C VAL A 56 12.46 -18.94 7.34
N PHE A 57 11.85 -17.96 6.66
CA PHE A 57 10.41 -17.80 6.55
C PHE A 57 9.88 -18.36 5.23
N GLN A 58 8.64 -18.83 5.26
CA GLN A 58 7.94 -19.27 4.05
C GLN A 58 7.36 -18.05 3.33
N PHE A 59 8.03 -17.56 2.30
CA PHE A 59 7.51 -16.51 1.43
C PHE A 59 6.62 -17.08 0.32
N ARG A 60 5.77 -16.22 -0.27
CA ARG A 60 4.94 -16.60 -1.41
C ARG A 60 5.81 -16.95 -2.62
N PRO A 61 5.59 -18.10 -3.28
CA PRO A 61 6.26 -18.39 -4.54
C PRO A 61 5.85 -17.34 -5.58
N SER A 62 6.82 -16.63 -6.13
CA SER A 62 6.62 -15.57 -7.13
C SER A 62 7.82 -15.55 -8.08
N ALA A 63 7.69 -14.87 -9.21
CA ALA A 63 8.74 -14.83 -10.22
C ALA A 63 10.02 -14.12 -9.73
N ASN A 64 9.88 -13.15 -8.80
CA ASN A 64 10.99 -12.45 -8.15
C ASN A 64 10.61 -12.01 -6.72
N SER A 65 11.62 -11.63 -5.93
CA SER A 65 11.46 -11.20 -4.53
C SER A 65 10.85 -9.80 -4.36
N GLY A 66 10.84 -8.96 -5.40
CA GLY A 66 10.24 -7.62 -5.36
C GLY A 66 11.02 -6.58 -4.56
N ILE A 67 12.28 -6.86 -4.23
CA ILE A 67 13.05 -6.03 -3.29
C ILE A 67 13.44 -4.69 -3.90
N VAL A 68 13.89 -4.67 -5.15
CA VAL A 68 14.23 -3.43 -5.87
C VAL A 68 13.06 -2.45 -5.85
N PRO A 69 11.87 -2.78 -6.38
CA PRO A 69 10.77 -1.83 -6.39
C PRO A 69 10.32 -1.44 -4.97
N ALA A 70 10.27 -2.37 -4.02
CA ALA A 70 9.84 -2.10 -2.64
C ALA A 70 10.80 -1.18 -1.86
N SER A 71 12.11 -1.44 -1.95
CA SER A 71 13.16 -0.68 -1.25
C SER A 71 13.20 0.80 -1.60
N MET A 72 12.73 1.17 -2.79
CA MET A 72 12.78 2.55 -3.28
C MET A 72 11.55 3.37 -2.88
N VAL A 73 10.40 2.75 -2.59
CA VAL A 73 9.14 3.48 -2.36
C VAL A 73 9.27 4.49 -1.21
N MET A 74 9.65 4.03 -0.01
CA MET A 74 9.69 4.88 1.18
C MET A 74 10.78 5.97 1.10
N PRO A 75 12.02 5.68 0.64
CA PRO A 75 13.03 6.71 0.40
C PRO A 75 12.59 7.78 -0.61
N LEU A 76 12.07 7.38 -1.76
CA LEU A 76 11.67 8.31 -2.82
C LEU A 76 10.45 9.14 -2.40
N LEU A 77 9.50 8.52 -1.68
CA LEU A 77 8.35 9.21 -1.08
C LEU A 77 8.80 10.33 -0.14
N GLY A 78 9.70 10.02 0.79
CA GLY A 78 10.21 11.03 1.72
C GLY A 78 10.92 12.18 1.02
N LEU A 79 11.72 11.90 -0.02
CA LEU A 79 12.38 12.95 -0.82
C LEU A 79 11.39 13.84 -1.57
N ALA A 80 10.39 13.25 -2.22
CA ALA A 80 9.37 14.01 -2.95
C ALA A 80 8.51 14.88 -1.99
N LEU A 81 8.12 14.33 -0.84
CA LEU A 81 7.39 15.07 0.19
C LEU A 81 8.21 16.23 0.77
N LYS A 82 9.51 16.02 1.00
CA LYS A 82 10.41 17.05 1.51
C LYS A 82 10.41 18.29 0.62
N GLU A 83 10.55 18.12 -0.70
CA GLU A 83 10.56 19.24 -1.65
C GLU A 83 9.25 20.05 -1.59
N LYS A 84 8.09 19.36 -1.56
CA LYS A 84 6.79 20.04 -1.47
C LYS A 84 6.60 20.75 -0.13
N CYS A 85 7.02 20.14 0.97
CA CYS A 85 6.92 20.75 2.29
C CYS A 85 7.88 21.92 2.46
N SER A 86 9.08 21.85 1.88
CA SER A 86 10.03 22.96 1.82
C SER A 86 9.46 24.14 1.03
N ALA A 87 8.88 23.89 -0.14
CA ALA A 87 8.21 24.92 -0.94
C ALA A 87 7.03 25.59 -0.21
N SER A 88 6.37 24.86 0.71
CA SER A 88 5.28 25.40 1.55
C SER A 88 5.76 26.14 2.81
N GLY A 89 7.07 26.13 3.10
CA GLY A 89 7.65 26.72 4.32
C GLY A 89 7.39 25.93 5.60
N ASN A 90 6.97 24.66 5.51
CA ASN A 90 6.62 23.84 6.67
C ASN A 90 7.82 23.02 7.16
N VAL A 91 8.65 23.62 8.01
CA VAL A 91 9.91 23.05 8.51
C VAL A 91 9.70 21.72 9.26
N TYR A 92 8.62 21.59 10.04
CA TYR A 92 8.33 20.36 10.78
C TYR A 92 8.10 19.18 9.82
N PHE A 93 7.27 19.37 8.79
CA PHE A 93 7.02 18.32 7.81
C PHE A 93 8.19 18.07 6.86
N GLU A 94 9.04 19.06 6.62
CA GLU A 94 10.32 18.86 5.91
C GLU A 94 11.22 17.88 6.68
N ARG A 95 11.40 18.11 7.99
CA ARG A 95 12.16 17.23 8.90
C ARG A 95 11.55 15.84 9.00
N PHE A 96 10.24 15.77 9.16
CA PHE A 96 9.50 14.51 9.16
C PHE A 96 9.69 13.71 7.85
N SER A 97 9.70 14.39 6.71
CA SER A 97 9.95 13.76 5.40
C SER A 97 11.38 13.21 5.27
N MET A 98 12.36 13.85 5.91
CA MET A 98 13.72 13.32 6.02
C MET A 98 13.78 12.05 6.90
N VAL A 99 13.03 12.01 8.01
CA VAL A 99 12.91 10.80 8.83
C VAL A 99 12.33 9.65 8.00
N ILE A 100 11.23 9.88 7.25
CA ILE A 100 10.66 8.87 6.34
C ILE A 100 11.72 8.35 5.36
N THR A 101 12.46 9.27 4.73
CA THR A 101 13.49 8.93 3.74
C THR A 101 14.53 7.98 4.34
N ILE A 102 15.11 8.36 5.47
CA ILE A 102 16.20 7.63 6.12
C ILE A 102 15.69 6.33 6.72
N THR A 103 14.51 6.30 7.34
CA THR A 103 13.88 5.07 7.81
C THR A 103 13.73 4.07 6.66
N GLY A 104 13.22 4.50 5.50
CA GLY A 104 13.11 3.65 4.32
C GLY A 104 14.46 3.08 3.87
N MET A 105 15.50 3.91 3.86
CA MET A 105 16.87 3.47 3.50
C MET A 105 17.40 2.44 4.50
N MET A 106 17.20 2.67 5.81
CA MET A 106 17.68 1.77 6.86
C MET A 106 16.94 0.43 6.87
N LEU A 107 15.63 0.41 6.62
CA LEU A 107 14.85 -0.82 6.48
C LEU A 107 15.34 -1.67 5.28
N ALA A 108 15.59 -1.03 4.14
CA ALA A 108 16.12 -1.69 2.95
C ALA A 108 17.54 -2.25 3.16
N LEU A 109 18.43 -1.49 3.81
CA LEU A 109 19.77 -1.94 4.18
C LEU A 109 19.72 -3.12 5.15
N PHE A 110 18.83 -3.09 6.14
CA PHE A 110 18.67 -4.17 7.11
C PHE A 110 18.24 -5.48 6.44
N LEU A 111 17.24 -5.44 5.57
CA LEU A 111 16.81 -6.63 4.81
C LEU A 111 17.95 -7.18 3.93
N SER A 112 18.78 -6.29 3.40
CA SER A 112 19.94 -6.63 2.60
C SER A 112 21.02 -7.33 3.41
N LEU A 113 21.28 -6.89 4.64
CA LEU A 113 22.20 -7.54 5.57
C LEU A 113 21.76 -8.97 5.91
N ILE A 114 20.46 -9.19 6.14
CA ILE A 114 19.90 -10.53 6.37
C ILE A 114 20.19 -11.44 5.16
N ALA A 115 19.91 -10.95 3.95
CA ALA A 115 20.14 -11.71 2.72
C ALA A 115 21.60 -12.17 2.59
N MET A 116 22.53 -11.25 2.85
CA MET A 116 23.96 -11.51 2.73
C MET A 116 24.46 -12.47 3.83
N GLY A 117 23.93 -12.36 5.05
CA GLY A 117 24.30 -13.23 6.17
C GLY A 117 23.83 -14.68 5.99
N VAL A 118 22.66 -14.88 5.38
CA VAL A 118 22.08 -16.21 5.14
C VAL A 118 22.64 -16.87 3.87
N THR A 119 23.04 -16.09 2.86
CA THR A 119 23.56 -16.63 1.60
C THR A 119 24.93 -17.28 1.77
N ARG A 120 25.05 -18.57 1.38
CA ARG A 120 26.32 -19.31 1.30
C ARG A 120 26.61 -19.74 -0.15
N PRO A 121 27.87 -19.63 -0.64
CA PRO A 121 29.01 -18.93 -0.03
C PRO A 121 28.77 -17.41 0.05
N VAL A 122 29.52 -16.73 0.93
CA VAL A 122 29.35 -15.29 1.19
C VAL A 122 29.57 -14.49 -0.10
N PRO A 123 28.62 -13.66 -0.54
CA PRO A 123 28.72 -12.95 -1.81
C PRO A 123 29.60 -11.68 -1.67
N THR A 124 30.92 -11.85 -1.74
CA THR A 124 31.92 -10.77 -1.53
C THR A 124 31.59 -9.47 -2.27
N ASN A 125 31.31 -9.53 -3.58
CA ASN A 125 30.98 -8.33 -4.37
C ASN A 125 29.72 -7.62 -3.87
N THR A 126 28.67 -8.38 -3.51
CA THR A 126 27.44 -7.81 -2.96
C THR A 126 27.68 -7.20 -1.59
N CYS A 127 28.53 -7.81 -0.76
CA CYS A 127 28.93 -7.27 0.53
C CYS A 127 29.71 -5.95 0.39
N VAL A 128 30.63 -5.84 -0.57
CA VAL A 128 31.36 -4.59 -0.83
C VAL A 128 30.40 -3.47 -1.25
N ILE A 129 29.50 -3.74 -2.20
CA ILE A 129 28.51 -2.77 -2.67
C ILE A 129 27.59 -2.33 -1.53
N ALA A 130 27.10 -3.30 -0.71
CA ALA A 130 26.26 -2.99 0.43
C ALA A 130 26.99 -2.21 1.53
N GLY A 131 28.27 -2.51 1.76
CA GLY A 131 29.13 -1.76 2.67
C GLY A 131 29.29 -0.30 2.21
N LEU A 132 29.59 -0.08 0.93
CA LEU A 132 29.72 1.27 0.36
C LEU A 132 28.41 2.07 0.46
N ALA A 133 27.28 1.48 0.04
CA ALA A 133 25.98 2.12 0.14
C ALA A 133 25.60 2.41 1.61
N GLY A 134 25.80 1.44 2.50
CA GLY A 134 25.53 1.59 3.93
C GLY A 134 26.39 2.68 4.57
N SER A 135 27.69 2.74 4.27
CA SER A 135 28.59 3.79 4.77
C SER A 135 28.18 5.18 4.27
N ALA A 136 27.82 5.31 2.99
CA ALA A 136 27.33 6.57 2.44
C ALA A 136 26.03 7.02 3.15
N ILE A 137 25.05 6.13 3.29
CA ILE A 137 23.79 6.42 3.97
C ILE A 137 24.03 6.82 5.43
N LEU A 138 24.82 6.05 6.18
CA LEU A 138 25.15 6.38 7.57
C LEU A 138 25.85 7.73 7.71
N TYR A 139 26.76 8.05 6.79
CA TYR A 139 27.42 9.36 6.76
C TYR A 139 26.42 10.50 6.54
N THR A 140 25.49 10.36 5.58
CA THR A 140 24.44 11.37 5.36
C THR A 140 23.52 11.52 6.56
N THR A 141 23.05 10.40 7.13
CA THR A 141 22.17 10.39 8.29
C THR A 141 22.79 11.13 9.47
N LYS A 142 24.09 10.91 9.73
CA LYS A 142 24.83 11.59 10.80
C LYS A 142 24.87 13.11 10.64
N GLN A 143 24.88 13.62 9.41
CA GLN A 143 24.94 15.06 9.14
C GLN A 143 23.57 15.73 9.15
N THR A 144 22.50 14.97 8.89
CA THR A 144 21.18 15.55 8.65
C THR A 144 20.22 15.44 9.84
N LEU A 145 20.20 14.27 10.50
CA LEU A 145 19.27 14.00 11.59
C LEU A 145 19.82 14.43 12.93
N THR A 146 18.93 14.96 13.76
CA THR A 146 19.16 15.18 15.19
C THR A 146 19.16 13.85 15.95
N VAL A 147 19.67 13.85 17.18
CA VAL A 147 19.74 12.64 18.02
C VAL A 147 18.35 12.03 18.23
N SER A 148 17.32 12.84 18.46
CA SER A 148 15.94 12.36 18.65
C SER A 148 15.36 11.72 17.39
N GLU A 149 15.67 12.26 16.21
CA GLU A 149 15.28 11.70 14.92
C GLU A 149 16.03 10.39 14.62
N VAL A 150 17.30 10.28 15.01
CA VAL A 150 18.04 9.00 14.89
C VAL A 150 17.44 7.93 15.79
N ILE A 151 17.05 8.28 17.03
CA ILE A 151 16.34 7.37 17.94
C ILE A 151 15.04 6.90 17.29
N GLU A 152 14.29 7.80 16.64
CA GLU A 152 13.08 7.45 15.91
C GLU A 152 13.30 6.39 14.83
N VAL A 153 14.34 6.57 14.02
CA VAL A 153 14.69 5.61 12.97
C VAL A 153 15.01 4.24 13.57
N LEU A 154 15.73 4.20 14.70
CA LEU A 154 16.08 2.97 15.40
C LEU A 154 14.86 2.28 16.03
N GLU A 155 13.95 3.04 16.63
CA GLU A 155 12.68 2.54 17.17
C GLU A 155 11.85 1.87 16.08
N VAL A 156 11.69 2.52 14.92
CA VAL A 156 10.96 1.94 13.78
C VAL A 156 11.64 0.66 13.29
N LEU A 157 12.96 0.64 13.20
CA LEU A 157 13.72 -0.56 12.81
C LEU A 157 13.50 -1.70 13.80
N LEU A 158 13.52 -1.42 15.11
CA LEU A 158 13.28 -2.42 16.15
C LEU A 158 11.87 -3.00 16.06
N ILE A 159 10.85 -2.14 15.92
CA ILE A 159 9.46 -2.56 15.73
C ILE A 159 9.34 -3.42 14.46
N PHE A 160 10.00 -3.01 13.37
CA PHE A 160 10.02 -3.77 12.13
C PHE A 160 10.59 -5.17 12.28
N VAL A 161 11.72 -5.32 12.99
CA VAL A 161 12.33 -6.64 13.25
C VAL A 161 11.35 -7.54 13.99
N TYR A 162 10.80 -7.09 15.12
CA TYR A 162 9.87 -7.91 15.91
C TYR A 162 8.59 -8.23 15.15
N LEU A 163 8.03 -7.24 14.43
CA LEU A 163 6.82 -7.45 13.66
C LEU A 163 7.06 -8.40 12.49
N CYS A 164 8.23 -8.37 11.83
CA CYS A 164 8.61 -9.37 10.83
C CYS A 164 8.64 -10.79 11.43
N LEU A 165 9.27 -10.97 12.60
CA LEU A 165 9.35 -12.26 13.27
C LEU A 165 7.94 -12.82 13.58
N ILE A 166 7.02 -11.96 14.01
CA ILE A 166 5.65 -12.34 14.35
C ILE A 166 4.83 -12.60 13.08
N VAL A 167 4.76 -11.62 12.17
CA VAL A 167 3.88 -11.67 10.99
C VAL A 167 4.30 -12.75 10.00
N LEU A 168 5.60 -12.86 9.69
CA LEU A 168 6.07 -13.86 8.74
C LEU A 168 6.02 -15.30 9.28
N TYR A 169 5.98 -15.46 10.61
CA TYR A 169 5.72 -16.74 11.26
C TYR A 169 4.23 -17.09 11.24
N LEU A 170 3.35 -16.16 11.63
CA LEU A 170 1.91 -16.37 11.70
C LEU A 170 1.24 -16.47 10.32
N MET A 171 1.83 -15.85 9.29
CA MET A 171 1.24 -15.71 7.95
C MET A 171 2.17 -16.28 6.86
N PRO A 172 2.46 -17.59 6.88
CA PRO A 172 3.33 -18.20 5.88
C PRO A 172 2.72 -18.08 4.48
N ARG A 173 3.57 -17.79 3.49
CA ARG A 173 3.25 -17.68 2.05
C ARG A 173 2.28 -16.55 1.68
N CYS A 174 1.98 -15.63 2.59
CA CYS A 174 1.16 -14.44 2.27
C CYS A 174 1.93 -13.38 1.49
N PHE A 175 3.22 -13.18 1.79
CA PHE A 175 4.01 -12.07 1.27
C PHE A 175 5.22 -12.53 0.46
N THR A 176 5.62 -11.74 -0.53
CA THR A 176 7.02 -11.73 -1.01
C THR A 176 7.90 -10.93 -0.04
N PRO A 177 9.25 -11.04 -0.10
CA PRO A 177 10.13 -10.21 0.71
C PRO A 177 9.91 -8.69 0.49
N GLY A 178 9.65 -8.27 -0.74
CA GLY A 178 9.34 -6.87 -1.06
C GLY A 178 8.00 -6.39 -0.49
N GLU A 179 6.96 -7.22 -0.56
CA GLU A 179 5.65 -6.92 0.05
C GLU A 179 5.74 -6.83 1.56
N ALA A 180 6.48 -7.76 2.18
CA ALA A 180 6.74 -7.72 3.61
C ALA A 180 7.48 -6.44 4.01
N LEU A 181 8.48 -6.01 3.24
CA LEU A 181 9.19 -4.75 3.47
C LEU A 181 8.24 -3.54 3.45
N LEU A 182 7.36 -3.45 2.46
CA LEU A 182 6.41 -2.33 2.35
C LEU A 182 5.35 -2.35 3.45
N ILE A 183 4.70 -3.48 3.67
CA ILE A 183 3.57 -3.58 4.61
C ILE A 183 4.04 -3.55 6.05
N VAL A 184 5.01 -4.38 6.42
CA VAL A 184 5.54 -4.40 7.78
C VAL A 184 6.27 -3.10 8.07
N GLY A 185 7.06 -2.58 7.12
CA GLY A 185 7.73 -1.28 7.27
C GLY A 185 6.76 -0.12 7.49
N GLY A 186 5.68 -0.07 6.70
CA GLY A 186 4.62 0.93 6.86
C GLY A 186 3.91 0.82 8.21
N ILE A 187 3.54 -0.38 8.64
CA ILE A 187 2.90 -0.61 9.95
C ILE A 187 3.86 -0.23 11.09
N SER A 188 5.15 -0.58 11.01
CA SER A 188 6.13 -0.24 12.02
C SER A 188 6.30 1.28 12.17
N PHE A 189 6.32 2.00 11.04
CA PHE A 189 6.35 3.46 11.06
C PHE A 189 5.08 4.05 11.69
N ILE A 190 3.89 3.60 11.27
CA ILE A 190 2.60 4.05 11.82
C ILE A 190 2.51 3.78 13.34
N MET A 191 2.92 2.59 13.77
CA MET A 191 2.92 2.21 15.18
C MET A 191 3.82 3.13 16.01
N ASN A 192 5.01 3.44 15.51
CA ASN A 192 5.92 4.37 16.16
C ASN A 192 5.32 5.78 16.28
N GLN A 193 4.71 6.29 15.19
CA GLN A 193 4.04 7.59 15.21
C GLN A 193 2.89 7.64 16.21
N LEU A 194 2.11 6.56 16.31
CA LEU A 194 1.03 6.47 17.28
C LEU A 194 1.56 6.46 18.72
N ILE A 195 2.63 5.72 19.01
CA ILE A 195 3.27 5.69 20.33
C ILE A 195 3.74 7.10 20.72
N LYS A 196 4.51 7.78 19.86
CA LYS A 196 5.02 9.13 20.14
C LYS A 196 3.92 10.15 20.39
N ARG A 197 2.86 10.13 19.56
CA ARG A 197 1.70 11.01 19.74
C ARG A 197 0.94 10.70 21.03
N SER A 198 0.87 9.44 21.44
CA SER A 198 0.24 9.03 22.70
C SER A 198 1.02 9.48 23.92
N LEU A 199 2.35 9.54 23.83
CA LEU A 199 3.22 10.04 24.91
C LEU A 199 3.18 11.57 25.02
N ASN A 200 3.03 12.27 23.89
CA ASN A 200 3.00 13.74 23.81
C ASN A 200 1.58 14.30 23.64
N LEU A 201 0.64 13.87 24.51
CA LEU A 201 -0.78 14.28 24.46
C LEU A 201 -1.00 15.81 24.53
N SER A 202 -0.09 16.55 25.17
CA SER A 202 -0.14 18.02 25.26
C SER A 202 0.12 18.73 23.92
N GLU A 203 0.67 18.04 22.92
CA GLU A 203 0.98 18.58 21.59
C GLU A 203 -0.01 18.10 20.52
N VAL A 204 -1.13 17.48 20.90
CA VAL A 204 -2.18 17.04 19.97
C VAL A 204 -2.83 18.28 19.32
N LYS A 205 -2.23 18.73 18.22
CA LYS A 205 -2.71 19.78 17.34
C LYS A 205 -2.88 19.18 15.95
N GLY A 206 -4.13 19.04 15.50
CA GLY A 206 -4.41 18.52 14.17
C GLY A 206 -5.88 18.16 13.99
N ASP A 207 -6.26 17.94 12.72
CA ASP A 207 -7.58 17.43 12.38
C ASP A 207 -7.77 16.01 12.98
N PRO A 208 -8.86 15.75 13.71
CA PRO A 208 -9.25 14.42 14.20
C PRO A 208 -9.11 13.29 13.16
N VAL A 209 -9.33 13.59 11.88
CA VAL A 209 -9.20 12.63 10.77
C VAL A 209 -7.81 11.98 10.71
N ASN A 210 -6.75 12.73 11.07
CA ASN A 210 -5.35 12.29 10.98
C ASN A 210 -4.98 11.20 12.01
N TYR A 211 -5.79 11.01 13.05
CA TYR A 211 -5.56 10.01 14.09
C TYR A 211 -6.32 8.71 13.83
N PHE A 212 -7.30 8.73 12.94
CA PHE A 212 -8.16 7.59 12.68
C PHE A 212 -7.39 6.42 12.05
N LEU A 213 -6.59 6.68 11.00
CA LEU A 213 -5.80 5.65 10.33
C LEU A 213 -4.79 4.97 11.28
N PRO A 214 -3.91 5.69 12.01
CA PRO A 214 -2.95 5.06 12.90
C PRO A 214 -3.59 4.16 13.97
N VAL A 215 -4.66 4.62 14.63
CA VAL A 215 -5.31 3.84 15.68
C VAL A 215 -5.99 2.60 15.10
N VAL A 216 -6.67 2.72 13.96
CA VAL A 216 -7.32 1.58 13.30
C VAL A 216 -6.31 0.54 12.82
N VAL A 217 -5.21 0.96 12.21
CA VAL A 217 -4.15 0.04 11.73
C VAL A 217 -3.52 -0.70 12.91
N VAL A 218 -3.06 0.03 13.94
CA VAL A 218 -2.42 -0.59 15.12
C VAL A 218 -3.42 -1.48 15.87
N GLY A 219 -4.65 -1.02 16.03
CA GLY A 219 -5.72 -1.81 16.66
C GLY A 219 -6.02 -3.11 15.93
N SER A 220 -6.08 -3.07 14.60
CA SER A 220 -6.31 -4.26 13.78
C SER A 220 -5.15 -5.26 13.89
N VAL A 221 -3.91 -4.77 13.86
CA VAL A 221 -2.71 -5.62 14.03
C VAL A 221 -2.69 -6.28 15.41
N LEU A 222 -2.95 -5.52 16.48
CA LEU A 222 -3.01 -6.06 17.84
C LEU A 222 -4.10 -7.13 17.98
N LEU A 223 -5.28 -6.88 17.41
CA LEU A 223 -6.40 -7.83 17.38
C LEU A 223 -6.00 -9.13 16.66
N GLY A 224 -5.38 -9.00 15.49
CA GLY A 224 -4.91 -10.12 14.68
C GLY A 224 -3.86 -10.97 15.40
N VAL A 225 -2.85 -10.34 16.01
CA VAL A 225 -1.82 -11.03 16.80
C VAL A 225 -2.44 -11.74 18.01
N PHE A 226 -3.30 -11.05 18.76
CA PHE A 226 -3.97 -11.63 19.93
C PHE A 226 -4.76 -12.90 19.58
N PHE A 227 -5.63 -12.85 18.58
CA PHE A 227 -6.43 -14.01 18.20
C PHE A 227 -5.61 -15.10 17.52
N SER A 228 -4.60 -14.76 16.74
CA SER A 228 -3.70 -15.76 16.14
C SER A 228 -3.01 -16.59 17.23
N LEU A 229 -2.53 -15.94 18.30
CA LEU A 229 -1.91 -16.63 19.43
C LEU A 229 -2.94 -17.42 20.24
N LEU A 230 -4.10 -16.85 20.52
CA LEU A 230 -5.14 -17.50 21.31
C LEU A 230 -5.68 -18.78 20.64
N PHE A 231 -5.90 -18.74 19.33
CA PHE A 231 -6.38 -19.90 18.57
C PHE A 231 -5.29 -20.93 18.25
N CYS A 232 -4.02 -20.68 18.61
CA CYS A 232 -3.03 -21.76 18.70
C CYS A 232 -3.34 -22.72 19.85
N PHE A 233 -4.05 -22.27 20.89
CA PHE A 233 -4.35 -23.05 22.09
C PHE A 233 -5.83 -23.45 22.22
N MET A 234 -6.70 -22.89 21.38
CA MET A 234 -8.15 -23.09 21.47
C MET A 234 -8.76 -23.30 20.09
N GLU A 235 -9.68 -24.26 19.97
CA GLU A 235 -10.42 -24.49 18.73
C GLU A 235 -11.35 -23.31 18.42
N SER A 236 -11.20 -22.72 17.24
CA SER A 236 -11.97 -21.53 16.85
C SER A 236 -13.38 -21.83 16.34
N GLU A 237 -13.67 -23.07 15.95
CA GLU A 237 -14.91 -23.45 15.25
C GLU A 237 -16.13 -23.66 16.17
N THR A 238 -15.95 -23.60 17.49
CA THR A 238 -17.04 -23.76 18.45
C THR A 238 -17.85 -22.47 18.59
N TRP A 239 -19.12 -22.58 19.00
CA TRP A 239 -19.96 -21.42 19.30
C TRP A 239 -19.41 -20.61 20.50
N VAL A 240 -18.80 -21.28 21.48
CA VAL A 240 -18.20 -20.63 22.65
C VAL A 240 -17.00 -19.77 22.23
N SER A 241 -16.08 -20.33 21.44
CA SER A 241 -14.93 -19.60 20.90
C SER A 241 -15.36 -18.45 20.00
N SER A 242 -16.43 -18.64 19.22
CA SER A 242 -17.00 -17.58 18.39
C SER A 242 -17.61 -16.46 19.24
N LEU A 243 -18.37 -16.79 20.28
CA LEU A 243 -18.92 -15.81 21.22
C LEU A 243 -17.79 -15.04 21.92
N PHE A 244 -16.76 -15.76 22.39
CA PHE A 244 -15.57 -15.17 22.99
C PHE A 244 -14.86 -14.22 22.03
N PHE A 245 -14.69 -14.59 20.75
CA PHE A 245 -14.13 -13.72 19.72
C PHE A 245 -14.90 -12.41 19.60
N HIS A 246 -16.23 -12.46 19.49
CA HIS A 246 -17.05 -11.26 19.34
C HIS A 246 -17.03 -10.39 20.60
N ILE A 247 -17.16 -10.99 21.78
CA ILE A 247 -17.12 -10.26 23.06
C ILE A 247 -15.75 -9.60 23.25
N MET A 248 -14.66 -10.35 23.05
CA MET A 248 -13.31 -9.82 23.21
C MET A 248 -13.00 -8.73 22.17
N THR A 249 -13.44 -8.91 20.92
CA THR A 249 -13.34 -7.85 19.91
C THR A 249 -14.08 -6.60 20.35
N ALA A 250 -15.31 -6.73 20.87
CA ALA A 250 -16.07 -5.60 21.40
C ALA A 250 -15.37 -4.95 22.61
N VAL A 251 -14.78 -5.72 23.52
CA VAL A 251 -14.02 -5.21 24.66
C VAL A 251 -12.77 -4.45 24.21
N LEU A 252 -12.02 -4.96 23.23
CA LEU A 252 -10.84 -4.27 22.72
C LEU A 252 -11.22 -3.00 21.95
N VAL A 253 -12.27 -3.04 21.14
CA VAL A 253 -12.74 -1.87 20.39
C VAL A 253 -13.31 -0.80 21.34
N LEU A 254 -14.24 -1.16 22.23
CA LEU A 254 -14.92 -0.23 23.12
C LEU A 254 -14.08 0.18 24.33
N GLY A 255 -13.21 -0.71 24.83
CA GLY A 255 -12.41 -0.50 26.03
C GLY A 255 -11.00 0.03 25.78
N ILE A 256 -10.44 -0.17 24.58
CA ILE A 256 -9.08 0.32 24.23
C ILE A 256 -9.14 1.30 23.07
N LEU A 257 -9.59 0.88 21.88
CA LEU A 257 -9.49 1.73 20.68
C LEU A 257 -10.36 2.99 20.78
N MET A 258 -11.57 2.86 21.30
CA MET A 258 -12.51 3.97 21.46
C MET A 258 -12.01 5.03 22.46
N PRO A 259 -11.60 4.68 23.70
CA PRO A 259 -10.97 5.63 24.61
C PRO A 259 -9.70 6.25 24.03
N TRP A 260 -8.87 5.45 23.35
CA TRP A 260 -7.63 5.96 22.75
C TRP A 260 -7.90 7.00 21.66
N LEU A 261 -8.89 6.76 20.78
CA LEU A 261 -9.36 7.76 19.83
C LEU A 261 -9.95 8.98 20.54
N SER A 262 -10.71 8.78 21.63
CA SER A 262 -11.31 9.87 22.39
C SER A 262 -10.25 10.82 22.98
N LEU A 263 -9.08 10.30 23.37
CA LEU A 263 -7.97 11.11 23.86
C LEU A 263 -7.43 12.05 22.77
N PHE A 264 -7.36 11.60 21.52
CA PHE A 264 -6.89 12.43 20.41
C PHE A 264 -7.94 13.39 19.85
N ILE A 265 -9.20 12.94 19.80
CA ILE A 265 -10.30 13.73 19.24
C ILE A 265 -10.80 14.78 20.27
N GLY A 266 -10.58 14.55 21.56
CA GLY A 266 -11.09 15.39 22.65
C GLY A 266 -12.61 15.29 22.84
N ARG A 267 -13.27 14.37 22.12
CA ARG A 267 -14.70 14.06 22.18
C ARG A 267 -14.90 12.58 21.94
N HIS A 268 -16.08 12.07 22.30
CA HIS A 268 -16.43 10.67 22.03
C HIS A 268 -16.42 10.39 20.50
N PRO A 269 -15.64 9.40 20.02
CA PRO A 269 -15.43 9.19 18.58
C PRO A 269 -16.71 8.90 17.79
N LEU A 270 -17.69 8.19 18.36
CA LEU A 270 -18.96 7.92 17.65
C LEU A 270 -19.80 9.19 17.49
N MET A 271 -19.78 10.09 18.48
CA MET A 271 -20.50 11.37 18.36
C MET A 271 -19.83 12.25 17.31
N TRP A 272 -18.49 12.31 17.34
CA TRP A 272 -17.72 13.00 16.31
C TRP A 272 -18.00 12.44 14.91
N LEU A 273 -18.01 11.10 14.75
CA LEU A 273 -18.27 10.48 13.45
C LEU A 273 -19.69 10.77 12.95
N TRP A 274 -20.67 10.72 13.84
CA TRP A 274 -22.06 11.07 13.53
C TRP A 274 -22.17 12.51 13.03
N ASP A 275 -21.64 13.47 13.79
CA ASP A 275 -21.65 14.88 13.43
C ASP A 275 -20.86 15.12 12.12
N PHE A 276 -19.75 14.42 11.94
CA PHE A 276 -18.92 14.50 10.74
C PHE A 276 -19.67 14.02 9.49
N VAL A 277 -20.38 12.90 9.57
CA VAL A 277 -21.15 12.36 8.43
C VAL A 277 -22.39 13.20 8.14
N MET A 278 -23.07 13.69 9.18
CA MET A 278 -24.29 14.50 9.08
C MET A 278 -24.02 15.98 8.80
N LEU A 279 -22.76 16.37 8.65
CA LEU A 279 -22.35 17.77 8.50
C LEU A 279 -23.04 18.49 7.31
N ASN A 280 -23.19 17.80 6.17
CA ASN A 280 -23.74 18.36 4.93
C ASN A 280 -24.54 17.31 4.16
N ASP A 281 -25.59 17.72 3.45
CA ASP A 281 -26.40 16.85 2.57
C ASP A 281 -25.55 16.11 1.53
N ARG A 282 -24.47 16.74 1.05
CA ARG A 282 -23.52 16.13 0.12
C ARG A 282 -22.87 14.88 0.70
N ARG A 283 -22.47 14.90 1.98
CA ARG A 283 -21.88 13.74 2.65
C ARG A 283 -22.89 12.62 2.79
N LEU A 284 -24.14 12.94 3.12
CA LEU A 284 -25.22 11.96 3.21
C LEU A 284 -25.55 11.33 1.85
N CYS A 285 -25.62 12.13 0.79
CA CYS A 285 -25.82 11.63 -0.57
C CYS A 285 -24.68 10.69 -1.00
N LEU A 286 -23.43 11.05 -0.69
CA LEU A 286 -22.26 10.20 -0.98
C LEU A 286 -22.32 8.87 -0.22
N VAL A 287 -22.64 8.90 1.09
CA VAL A 287 -22.79 7.69 1.88
C VAL A 287 -23.92 6.82 1.34
N GLY A 288 -25.08 7.40 1.00
CA GLY A 288 -26.19 6.66 0.39
C GLY A 288 -25.81 6.02 -0.95
N TYR A 289 -25.10 6.74 -1.80
CA TYR A 289 -24.57 6.23 -3.06
C TYR A 289 -23.55 5.10 -2.86
N TRP A 290 -22.64 5.22 -1.89
CA TRP A 290 -21.68 4.16 -1.57
C TRP A 290 -22.33 2.92 -0.98
N VAL A 291 -23.38 3.08 -0.16
CA VAL A 291 -24.19 1.95 0.32
C VAL A 291 -24.86 1.23 -0.86
N PHE A 292 -25.41 1.97 -1.82
CA PHE A 292 -25.95 1.38 -3.05
C PHE A 292 -24.88 0.59 -3.82
N LEU A 293 -23.69 1.15 -4.04
CA LEU A 293 -22.59 0.44 -4.71
C LEU A 293 -22.12 -0.80 -3.94
N ALA A 294 -22.10 -0.75 -2.60
CA ALA A 294 -21.78 -1.90 -1.76
C ALA A 294 -22.82 -3.01 -1.92
N VAL A 295 -24.11 -2.67 -1.98
CA VAL A 295 -25.19 -3.64 -2.28
C VAL A 295 -25.00 -4.25 -3.66
N VAL A 296 -24.68 -3.45 -4.68
CA VAL A 296 -24.36 -3.95 -6.03
C VAL A 296 -23.18 -4.94 -6.00
N ALA A 297 -22.10 -4.62 -5.27
CA ALA A 297 -20.95 -5.52 -5.13
C ALA A 297 -21.33 -6.85 -4.46
N ILE A 298 -22.17 -6.82 -3.42
CA ILE A 298 -22.70 -8.01 -2.77
C ILE A 298 -23.55 -8.84 -3.75
N CYS A 299 -24.44 -8.19 -4.51
CA CYS A 299 -25.25 -8.86 -5.53
C CYS A 299 -24.37 -9.54 -6.59
N VAL A 300 -23.29 -8.91 -7.04
CA VAL A 300 -22.31 -9.53 -7.96
C VAL A 300 -21.69 -10.78 -7.35
N VAL A 301 -21.25 -10.73 -6.08
CA VAL A 301 -20.68 -11.89 -5.38
C VAL A 301 -21.68 -13.03 -5.26
N LEU A 302 -22.92 -12.74 -4.88
CA LEU A 302 -23.98 -13.74 -4.73
C LEU A 302 -24.36 -14.35 -6.08
N HIS A 303 -24.50 -13.52 -7.13
CA HIS A 303 -24.84 -13.97 -8.47
C HIS A 303 -23.77 -14.91 -9.06
N GLN A 304 -22.49 -14.54 -8.91
CA GLN A 304 -21.36 -15.37 -9.33
C GLN A 304 -21.34 -16.73 -8.63
N ASN A 305 -21.60 -16.74 -7.31
CA ASN A 305 -21.67 -17.98 -6.54
C ASN A 305 -22.89 -18.84 -6.90
N TYR A 306 -24.04 -18.22 -7.21
CA TYR A 306 -25.22 -18.93 -7.69
C TYR A 306 -24.98 -19.60 -9.04
N GLN A 307 -24.39 -18.87 -10.00
CA GLN A 307 -24.04 -19.44 -11.32
C GLN A 307 -23.07 -20.63 -11.19
N ARG A 308 -22.10 -20.55 -10.28
CA ARG A 308 -21.17 -21.66 -9.98
C ARG A 308 -21.90 -22.92 -9.51
N GLN A 309 -22.93 -22.80 -8.69
CA GLN A 309 -23.68 -23.97 -8.19
C GLN A 309 -24.49 -24.67 -9.29
N SER A 310 -24.92 -23.91 -10.32
CA SER A 310 -25.70 -24.44 -11.44
C SER A 310 -24.83 -25.09 -12.53
N GLY A 311 -23.55 -24.69 -12.66
CA GLY A 311 -22.60 -25.25 -13.63
C GLY A 311 -21.68 -26.34 -13.04
N SER A 312 -21.68 -27.55 -13.61
CA SER A 312 -20.87 -28.71 -13.14
C SER A 312 -19.33 -28.55 -13.19
N LYS A 313 -18.78 -27.41 -13.63
CA LYS A 313 -17.32 -27.23 -13.73
C LYS A 313 -16.79 -26.33 -12.60
N LYS A 314 -15.64 -26.72 -12.03
CA LYS A 314 -14.88 -25.99 -11.01
C LYS A 314 -14.34 -24.67 -11.59
N HIS A 315 -15.20 -23.68 -11.80
CA HIS A 315 -14.82 -22.36 -12.32
C HIS A 315 -14.23 -21.48 -11.20
N GLN A 316 -12.99 -21.01 -11.42
CA GLN A 316 -12.46 -19.83 -10.74
C GLN A 316 -12.99 -18.58 -11.46
N ALA A 317 -13.18 -17.47 -10.74
CA ALA A 317 -13.59 -16.21 -11.35
C ALA A 317 -12.60 -15.81 -12.45
N SER A 318 -13.11 -15.47 -13.63
CA SER A 318 -12.27 -14.95 -14.70
C SER A 318 -11.65 -13.61 -14.30
N THR A 319 -10.56 -13.25 -14.96
CA THR A 319 -9.92 -11.93 -14.82
C THR A 319 -10.93 -10.79 -15.01
N ILE A 320 -11.85 -10.94 -15.95
CA ILE A 320 -12.93 -9.97 -16.25
C ILE A 320 -13.83 -9.74 -15.03
N ILE A 321 -14.23 -10.82 -14.32
CA ILE A 321 -15.09 -10.72 -13.13
C ILE A 321 -14.41 -9.95 -12.01
N ARG A 322 -13.09 -10.12 -11.84
CA ARG A 322 -12.32 -9.36 -10.85
C ARG A 322 -12.23 -7.87 -11.20
N LYS A 323 -12.36 -7.50 -12.48
CA LYS A 323 -12.38 -6.11 -12.92
C LYS A 323 -13.71 -5.40 -12.66
N TYR A 324 -14.81 -6.12 -12.42
CA TYR A 324 -16.04 -5.49 -11.91
C TYR A 324 -15.81 -4.79 -10.58
N PHE A 325 -15.03 -5.38 -9.68
CA PHE A 325 -14.68 -4.73 -8.41
C PHE A 325 -13.79 -3.50 -8.60
N HIS A 326 -12.92 -3.49 -9.61
CA HIS A 326 -12.12 -2.30 -9.93
C HIS A 326 -13.01 -1.17 -10.43
N LEU A 327 -13.97 -1.46 -11.31
CA LEU A 327 -14.95 -0.47 -11.79
C LEU A 327 -15.83 0.07 -10.66
N ILE A 328 -16.34 -0.80 -9.76
CA ILE A 328 -17.11 -0.38 -8.59
C ILE A 328 -16.27 0.53 -7.69
N VAL A 329 -15.01 0.17 -7.44
CA VAL A 329 -14.13 0.98 -6.60
C VAL A 329 -13.78 2.32 -7.26
N VAL A 330 -13.59 2.38 -8.59
CA VAL A 330 -13.48 3.65 -9.33
C VAL A 330 -14.74 4.49 -9.16
N ALA A 331 -15.92 3.88 -9.30
CA ALA A 331 -17.21 4.54 -9.14
C ALA A 331 -17.45 5.05 -7.70
N THR A 332 -16.82 4.43 -6.70
CA THR A 332 -16.81 4.89 -5.29
C THR A 332 -15.84 6.06 -5.09
N TYR A 333 -14.59 5.92 -5.56
CA TYR A 333 -13.50 6.86 -5.26
C TYR A 333 -13.60 8.15 -6.07
N VAL A 334 -13.96 8.11 -7.34
CA VAL A 334 -14.00 9.33 -8.18
C VAL A 334 -14.95 10.39 -7.61
N PRO A 335 -16.23 10.10 -7.30
CA PRO A 335 -17.11 11.07 -6.66
C PRO A 335 -16.59 11.50 -5.28
N GLY A 336 -16.02 10.59 -4.49
CA GLY A 336 -15.44 10.93 -3.19
C GLY A 336 -14.27 11.92 -3.31
N LEU A 337 -13.39 11.74 -4.31
CA LEU A 337 -12.24 12.62 -4.56
C LEU A 337 -12.65 14.02 -5.03
N ILE A 338 -13.71 14.09 -5.84
CA ILE A 338 -14.26 15.35 -6.37
C ILE A 338 -15.04 16.11 -5.30
N TYR A 339 -15.90 15.42 -4.55
CA TYR A 339 -16.87 16.07 -3.67
C TYR A 339 -16.44 16.18 -2.20
N ASP A 340 -15.79 15.16 -1.62
CA ASP A 340 -15.33 15.21 -0.22
C ASP A 340 -14.21 14.20 0.09
N ARG A 341 -12.96 14.66 -0.03
CA ARG A 341 -11.75 13.85 0.22
C ARG A 341 -11.60 13.41 1.68
N GLN A 342 -12.06 14.22 2.64
CA GLN A 342 -11.98 13.88 4.06
C GLN A 342 -12.94 12.76 4.41
N LEU A 343 -14.18 12.82 3.90
CA LEU A 343 -15.16 11.74 4.06
C LEU A 343 -14.63 10.44 3.44
N LEU A 344 -14.06 10.51 2.23
CA LEU A 344 -13.46 9.35 1.57
C LEU A 344 -12.27 8.78 2.37
N HIS A 345 -11.45 9.62 3.00
CA HIS A 345 -10.38 9.18 3.89
C HIS A 345 -10.94 8.40 5.09
N VAL A 346 -11.89 8.96 5.83
CA VAL A 346 -12.50 8.30 7.00
C VAL A 346 -13.21 7.00 6.59
N ALA A 347 -13.99 7.04 5.51
CA ALA A 347 -14.72 5.88 5.01
C ALA A 347 -13.77 4.75 4.57
N SER A 348 -12.68 5.06 3.87
CA SER A 348 -11.73 4.05 3.41
C SER A 348 -10.95 3.40 4.55
N VAL A 349 -10.62 4.14 5.61
CA VAL A 349 -10.05 3.58 6.86
C VAL A 349 -11.06 2.67 7.57
N GLY A 350 -12.33 3.08 7.64
CA GLY A 350 -13.40 2.24 8.17
C GLY A 350 -13.58 0.95 7.36
N CYS A 351 -13.56 1.03 6.03
CA CYS A 351 -13.59 -0.13 5.15
C CYS A 351 -12.38 -1.05 5.36
N LEU A 352 -11.18 -0.50 5.61
CA LEU A 352 -10.00 -1.31 5.94
C LEU A 352 -10.23 -2.13 7.21
N ALA A 353 -10.77 -1.50 8.26
CA ALA A 353 -11.11 -2.17 9.51
C ALA A 353 -12.13 -3.31 9.29
N VAL A 354 -13.18 -3.05 8.50
CA VAL A 354 -14.20 -4.04 8.16
C VAL A 354 -13.62 -5.19 7.35
N PHE A 355 -12.78 -4.92 6.35
CA PHE A 355 -12.14 -5.95 5.52
C PHE A 355 -11.24 -6.85 6.38
N LEU A 356 -10.42 -6.27 7.25
CA LEU A 356 -9.56 -7.04 8.16
C LEU A 356 -10.37 -7.86 9.16
N LEU A 357 -11.46 -7.30 9.72
CA LEU A 357 -12.33 -8.04 10.64
C LEU A 357 -13.03 -9.22 9.95
N LEU A 358 -13.60 -9.00 8.77
CA LEU A 358 -14.23 -10.06 7.98
C LEU A 358 -13.21 -11.14 7.59
N GLU A 359 -11.98 -10.72 7.31
CA GLU A 359 -10.88 -11.64 7.02
C GLU A 359 -10.48 -12.46 8.25
N TYR A 360 -10.46 -11.90 9.45
CA TYR A 360 -10.28 -12.66 10.69
C TYR A 360 -11.44 -13.64 10.94
N VAL A 361 -12.68 -13.20 10.76
CA VAL A 361 -13.87 -14.07 10.88
C VAL A 361 -13.80 -15.24 9.90
N ARG A 362 -13.38 -14.99 8.65
CA ARG A 362 -13.17 -16.01 7.61
C ARG A 362 -12.02 -16.95 7.97
N TYR A 363 -10.86 -16.39 8.32
CA TYR A 363 -9.63 -17.14 8.59
C TYR A 363 -9.79 -18.08 9.78
N PHE A 364 -10.29 -17.56 10.91
CA PHE A 364 -10.54 -18.33 12.13
C PHE A 364 -11.87 -19.10 12.11
N ARG A 365 -12.66 -19.04 11.02
CA ARG A 365 -13.95 -19.74 10.87
C ARG A 365 -14.96 -19.42 11.98
N ILE A 366 -15.00 -18.16 12.39
CA ILE A 366 -15.87 -17.68 13.47
C ILE A 366 -17.35 -17.76 13.02
N ARG A 367 -18.20 -18.41 13.82
CA ARG A 367 -19.64 -18.55 13.53
C ARG A 367 -20.39 -17.24 13.79
N PRO A 368 -21.46 -16.93 13.02
CA PRO A 368 -22.05 -17.75 11.96
C PRO A 368 -21.44 -17.50 10.58
N LEU A 369 -20.67 -16.43 10.38
CA LEU A 369 -20.29 -15.95 9.04
C LEU A 369 -19.03 -16.61 8.46
N GLY A 370 -18.14 -17.17 9.27
CA GLY A 370 -16.81 -17.62 8.83
C GLY A 370 -16.85 -18.64 7.69
N GLN A 371 -17.73 -19.65 7.80
CA GLN A 371 -17.88 -20.66 6.75
C GLN A 371 -18.54 -20.08 5.48
N LEU A 372 -19.53 -19.20 5.65
CA LEU A 372 -20.20 -18.52 4.54
C LEU A 372 -19.21 -17.67 3.75
N LEU A 373 -18.42 -16.82 4.43
CA LEU A 373 -17.40 -15.98 3.82
C LEU A 373 -16.37 -16.81 3.06
N ARG A 374 -15.92 -17.93 3.65
CA ARG A 374 -14.97 -18.83 3.00
C ARG A 374 -15.53 -19.39 1.70
N GLN A 375 -16.78 -19.88 1.71
CA GLN A 375 -17.42 -20.42 0.51
C GLN A 375 -17.57 -19.36 -0.58
N LEU A 376 -18.08 -18.17 -0.22
CA LEU A 376 -18.31 -17.07 -1.16
C LEU A 376 -17.01 -16.55 -1.78
N LEU A 377 -15.94 -16.42 -0.98
CA LEU A 377 -14.68 -15.83 -1.42
C LEU A 377 -13.76 -16.83 -2.14
N THR A 378 -13.96 -18.14 -1.96
CA THR A 378 -13.14 -19.18 -2.62
C THR A 378 -13.16 -19.06 -4.15
N LEU A 379 -14.26 -18.59 -4.74
CA LEU A 379 -14.37 -18.38 -6.19
C LEU A 379 -13.44 -17.27 -6.71
N PHE A 380 -13.07 -16.30 -5.88
CA PHE A 380 -12.30 -15.12 -6.28
C PHE A 380 -10.80 -15.24 -6.02
N LEU A 381 -10.35 -16.31 -5.34
CA LEU A 381 -8.94 -16.56 -5.03
C LEU A 381 -8.08 -16.59 -6.29
N ASP A 382 -6.87 -16.02 -6.19
CA ASP A 382 -5.87 -16.02 -7.25
C ASP A 382 -4.54 -16.65 -6.82
N GLU A 383 -3.61 -16.78 -7.76
CA GLU A 383 -2.22 -17.20 -7.50
C GLU A 383 -1.51 -16.30 -6.45
N ARG A 384 -1.96 -15.04 -6.32
CA ARG A 384 -1.48 -14.08 -5.32
C ARG A 384 -1.96 -14.40 -3.90
N ASP A 385 -3.08 -15.10 -3.75
CA ASP A 385 -3.67 -15.48 -2.45
C ASP A 385 -3.29 -16.93 -2.08
N SER A 386 -1.97 -17.20 -2.09
CA SER A 386 -1.40 -18.53 -1.79
C SER A 386 -1.30 -18.84 -0.29
N GLY A 387 -1.39 -17.82 0.56
CA GLY A 387 -1.29 -17.93 2.01
C GLY A 387 -2.64 -18.15 2.71
N PRO A 388 -2.65 -18.18 4.06
CA PRO A 388 -3.88 -18.26 4.85
C PRO A 388 -4.82 -17.07 4.63
N LEU A 389 -4.25 -15.88 4.38
CA LEU A 389 -5.00 -14.65 4.14
C LEU A 389 -5.24 -14.40 2.65
N ILE A 390 -6.41 -13.83 2.35
CA ILE A 390 -6.80 -13.30 1.05
C ILE A 390 -6.48 -11.81 1.08
N LEU A 391 -5.39 -11.41 0.44
CA LEU A 391 -4.90 -10.03 0.51
C LEU A 391 -5.29 -9.21 -0.72
N THR A 392 -5.66 -9.84 -1.84
CA THR A 392 -5.94 -9.13 -3.10
C THR A 392 -6.97 -8.00 -2.94
N HIS A 393 -8.06 -8.23 -2.21
CA HIS A 393 -9.11 -7.22 -1.99
C HIS A 393 -8.69 -6.13 -0.99
N VAL A 394 -7.86 -6.47 0.00
CA VAL A 394 -7.24 -5.50 0.91
C VAL A 394 -6.23 -4.62 0.15
N TYR A 395 -5.42 -5.22 -0.73
CA TYR A 395 -4.48 -4.48 -1.57
C TYR A 395 -5.16 -3.58 -2.59
N LEU A 396 -6.30 -3.98 -3.15
CA LEU A 396 -7.10 -3.09 -4.00
C LEU A 396 -7.57 -1.86 -3.22
N LEU A 397 -8.10 -2.05 -2.00
CA LEU A 397 -8.50 -0.93 -1.14
C LEU A 397 -7.29 -0.04 -0.79
N MET A 398 -6.17 -0.64 -0.37
CA MET A 398 -4.96 0.11 -0.03
C MET A 398 -4.39 0.87 -1.23
N GLY A 399 -4.35 0.26 -2.42
CA GLY A 399 -3.88 0.89 -3.65
C GLY A 399 -4.64 2.17 -4.00
N MET A 400 -5.95 2.15 -3.79
CA MET A 400 -6.81 3.31 -4.03
C MET A 400 -6.72 4.35 -2.91
N SER A 401 -6.45 3.93 -1.68
CA SER A 401 -6.52 4.78 -0.48
C SER A 401 -5.18 5.40 -0.08
N LEU A 402 -4.05 4.73 -0.32
CA LEU A 402 -2.73 5.22 0.05
C LEU A 402 -2.43 6.63 -0.50
N PRO A 403 -2.77 6.96 -1.76
CA PRO A 403 -2.62 8.32 -2.27
C PRO A 403 -3.41 9.38 -1.49
N ILE A 404 -4.50 9.00 -0.84
CA ILE A 404 -5.33 9.88 -0.01
C ILE A 404 -4.76 9.97 1.40
N TRP A 405 -4.37 8.83 1.98
CA TRP A 405 -3.82 8.72 3.33
C TRP A 405 -2.45 9.40 3.46
N LEU A 406 -1.65 9.37 2.39
CA LEU A 406 -0.29 9.94 2.35
C LEU A 406 -0.28 11.38 1.82
N PHE A 407 -1.44 11.94 1.43
CA PHE A 407 -1.50 13.29 0.86
C PHE A 407 -1.04 14.33 1.89
N PRO A 408 -0.06 15.21 1.55
CA PRO A 408 0.52 16.14 2.50
C PRO A 408 -0.37 17.38 2.68
N SER A 409 -1.53 17.22 3.33
CA SER A 409 -2.52 18.28 3.54
C SER A 409 -1.94 19.53 4.21
N THR A 410 -0.97 19.37 5.11
CA THR A 410 -0.28 20.45 5.83
C THR A 410 0.76 21.19 4.98
N CYS A 411 1.17 20.61 3.85
CA CYS A 411 2.05 21.23 2.86
C CYS A 411 1.26 21.70 1.61
N ALA A 412 -0.06 21.56 1.63
CA ALA A 412 -0.99 22.00 0.59
C ALA A 412 -2.04 22.96 1.19
N PRO A 413 -1.71 24.26 1.41
CA PRO A 413 -2.54 25.20 2.16
C PRO A 413 -3.98 25.38 1.62
N LYS A 414 -4.20 25.12 0.33
CA LYS A 414 -5.52 25.17 -0.32
C LYS A 414 -6.18 23.79 -0.51
N GLY A 415 -5.63 22.74 0.10
CA GLY A 415 -6.03 21.35 -0.12
C GLY A 415 -5.69 20.82 -1.52
N VAL A 416 -4.89 21.57 -2.29
CA VAL A 416 -4.52 21.30 -3.67
C VAL A 416 -3.05 21.61 -3.86
N LEU A 417 -2.35 20.75 -4.58
CA LEU A 417 -0.99 20.97 -5.06
C LEU A 417 -1.02 21.50 -6.49
N ALA A 418 -0.11 22.41 -6.84
CA ALA A 418 -0.02 22.97 -8.19
C ALA A 418 0.52 21.96 -9.22
N GLY A 419 0.13 22.12 -10.49
CA GLY A 419 0.63 21.30 -11.59
C GLY A 419 0.20 19.84 -11.48
N ALA A 420 1.12 18.92 -11.79
CA ALA A 420 0.92 17.47 -11.69
C ALA A 420 0.51 17.04 -10.27
N GLY A 421 0.89 17.81 -9.26
CA GLY A 421 0.51 17.60 -7.86
C GLY A 421 -1.00 17.54 -7.63
N GLY A 422 -1.80 18.22 -8.45
CA GLY A 422 -3.27 18.19 -8.34
C GLY A 422 -3.86 16.79 -8.57
N LEU A 423 -3.15 15.93 -9.30
CA LEU A 423 -3.55 14.55 -9.59
C LEU A 423 -3.05 13.53 -8.54
N VAL A 424 -2.26 13.96 -7.56
CA VAL A 424 -1.69 13.07 -6.53
C VAL A 424 -2.76 12.23 -5.81
N PRO A 425 -3.91 12.78 -5.35
CA PRO A 425 -4.98 11.98 -4.74
C PRO A 425 -5.61 10.96 -5.70
N TYR A 426 -5.51 11.18 -7.02
CA TYR A 426 -6.07 10.33 -8.05
C TYR A 426 -5.12 9.21 -8.49
N ALA A 427 -3.89 9.13 -7.96
CA ALA A 427 -2.89 8.16 -8.39
C ALA A 427 -3.38 6.70 -8.32
N GLY A 428 -4.16 6.35 -7.30
CA GLY A 428 -4.74 5.02 -7.15
C GLY A 428 -5.80 4.72 -8.21
N VAL A 429 -6.69 5.69 -8.45
CA VAL A 429 -7.72 5.60 -9.50
C VAL A 429 -7.07 5.48 -10.88
N LEU A 430 -6.05 6.28 -11.17
CA LEU A 430 -5.35 6.25 -12.46
C LEU A 430 -4.59 4.94 -12.67
N ALA A 431 -3.74 4.54 -11.73
CA ALA A 431 -2.87 3.39 -11.90
C ALA A 431 -3.63 2.06 -11.85
N VAL A 432 -4.46 1.86 -10.82
CA VAL A 432 -5.12 0.57 -10.55
C VAL A 432 -6.54 0.56 -11.07
N GLY A 433 -7.30 1.62 -10.80
CA GLY A 433 -8.70 1.71 -11.23
C GLY A 433 -8.87 1.70 -12.75
N VAL A 434 -8.15 2.58 -13.44
CA VAL A 434 -8.23 2.78 -14.90
C VAL A 434 -7.15 1.98 -15.62
N GLY A 435 -5.88 2.22 -15.30
CA GLY A 435 -4.73 1.67 -16.01
C GLY A 435 -4.70 0.14 -16.03
N ASP A 436 -4.58 -0.50 -14.86
CA ASP A 436 -4.57 -1.96 -14.73
C ASP A 436 -5.86 -2.62 -15.26
N THR A 437 -7.02 -1.97 -15.08
CA THR A 437 -8.28 -2.47 -15.65
C THR A 437 -8.25 -2.51 -17.17
N VAL A 438 -7.94 -1.39 -17.82
CA VAL A 438 -7.90 -1.30 -19.28
C VAL A 438 -6.80 -2.18 -19.86
N ALA A 439 -5.59 -2.18 -19.27
CA ALA A 439 -4.49 -3.05 -19.70
C ALA A 439 -4.89 -4.52 -19.71
N SER A 440 -5.54 -5.00 -18.65
CA SER A 440 -5.94 -6.40 -18.55
C SER A 440 -7.09 -6.79 -19.48
N VAL A 441 -8.09 -5.91 -19.68
CA VAL A 441 -9.25 -6.19 -20.55
C VAL A 441 -8.84 -6.15 -22.01
N PHE A 442 -8.20 -5.06 -22.46
CA PHE A 442 -7.79 -4.92 -23.85
C PHE A 442 -6.57 -5.79 -24.18
N GLY A 443 -5.63 -5.91 -23.24
CA GLY A 443 -4.45 -6.75 -23.45
C GLY A 443 -4.76 -8.24 -23.55
N SER A 444 -5.84 -8.73 -22.92
CA SER A 444 -6.26 -10.14 -23.04
C SER A 444 -7.19 -10.41 -24.23
N THR A 445 -7.89 -9.40 -24.74
CA THR A 445 -8.85 -9.54 -25.84
C THR A 445 -8.29 -9.16 -27.21
N MET A 446 -7.45 -8.13 -27.27
CA MET A 446 -6.91 -7.55 -28.50
C MET A 446 -5.37 -7.58 -28.56
N GLY A 447 -4.70 -8.04 -27.50
CA GLY A 447 -3.24 -8.02 -27.43
C GLY A 447 -2.60 -9.15 -28.24
N GLU A 448 -1.79 -8.80 -29.23
CA GLU A 448 -1.05 -9.74 -30.07
C GLU A 448 0.44 -9.75 -29.71
N ILE A 449 1.03 -8.57 -29.51
CA ILE A 449 2.45 -8.39 -29.27
C ILE A 449 2.74 -8.43 -27.76
N ARG A 450 3.38 -9.51 -27.30
CA ARG A 450 3.77 -9.66 -25.89
C ARG A 450 5.08 -8.96 -25.58
N TRP A 451 5.15 -8.35 -24.40
CA TRP A 451 6.42 -7.85 -23.87
C TRP A 451 7.39 -9.01 -23.60
N PRO A 452 8.68 -8.88 -23.95
CA PRO A 452 9.66 -9.94 -23.76
C PRO A 452 9.72 -10.44 -22.32
N GLY A 453 9.55 -11.75 -22.14
CA GLY A 453 9.64 -12.40 -20.83
C GLY A 453 8.41 -12.25 -19.93
N THR A 454 7.32 -11.65 -20.42
CA THR A 454 6.08 -11.48 -19.65
C THR A 454 4.87 -12.05 -20.42
N LYS A 455 3.74 -12.19 -19.71
CA LYS A 455 2.44 -12.51 -20.32
C LYS A 455 1.66 -11.26 -20.77
N LYS A 456 2.19 -10.07 -20.48
CA LYS A 456 1.54 -8.78 -20.74
C LYS A 456 1.81 -8.34 -22.18
N THR A 457 0.91 -7.54 -22.73
CA THR A 457 0.93 -7.13 -24.15
C THR A 457 1.22 -5.64 -24.30
N LEU A 458 1.89 -5.29 -25.39
CA LEU A 458 2.23 -3.91 -25.72
C LEU A 458 0.96 -3.09 -25.95
N GLU A 459 -0.04 -3.67 -26.61
CA GLU A 459 -1.35 -3.07 -26.85
C GLU A 459 -2.09 -2.82 -25.53
N GLY A 460 -1.98 -3.75 -24.57
CA GLY A 460 -2.52 -3.54 -23.21
C GLY A 460 -1.86 -2.35 -22.51
N THR A 461 -0.54 -2.22 -22.59
CA THR A 461 0.18 -1.08 -22.01
C THR A 461 -0.19 0.23 -22.71
N ALA A 462 -0.24 0.26 -24.04
CA ALA A 462 -0.58 1.47 -24.81
C ALA A 462 -2.02 1.95 -24.55
N THR A 463 -2.97 1.03 -24.53
CA THR A 463 -4.38 1.34 -24.21
C THR A 463 -4.55 1.82 -22.77
N SER A 464 -3.79 1.28 -21.82
CA SER A 464 -3.75 1.77 -20.44
C SER A 464 -3.26 3.22 -20.33
N VAL A 465 -2.17 3.57 -21.03
CA VAL A 465 -1.68 4.96 -21.07
C VAL A 465 -2.74 5.88 -21.65
N PHE A 466 -3.35 5.50 -22.78
CA PHE A 466 -4.40 6.28 -23.43
C PHE A 466 -5.62 6.49 -22.52
N ALA A 467 -6.09 5.43 -21.85
CA ALA A 467 -7.23 5.51 -20.93
C ALA A 467 -6.94 6.38 -19.71
N GLN A 468 -5.73 6.33 -19.15
CA GLN A 468 -5.34 7.20 -18.05
C GLN A 468 -5.28 8.67 -18.48
N ILE A 469 -4.81 8.98 -19.68
CA ILE A 469 -4.83 10.34 -20.24
C ILE A 469 -6.27 10.85 -20.39
N ILE A 470 -7.19 10.01 -20.91
CA ILE A 470 -8.62 10.35 -20.97
C ILE A 470 -9.19 10.58 -19.57
N ALA A 471 -8.87 9.73 -18.60
CA ALA A 471 -9.33 9.89 -17.22
C ALA A 471 -8.83 11.21 -16.61
N VAL A 472 -7.57 11.60 -16.87
CA VAL A 472 -7.07 12.93 -16.48
C VAL A 472 -7.90 14.04 -17.13
N ALA A 473 -8.19 13.96 -18.43
CA ALA A 473 -9.01 14.96 -19.11
C ALA A 473 -10.42 15.06 -18.49
N ILE A 474 -11.04 13.92 -18.14
CA ILE A 474 -12.33 13.86 -17.44
C ILE A 474 -12.22 14.54 -16.07
N PHE A 475 -11.17 14.25 -15.29
CA PHE A 475 -10.99 14.87 -13.97
C PHE A 475 -10.80 16.39 -14.06
N LEU A 476 -10.15 16.91 -15.10
CA LEU A 476 -10.05 18.37 -15.31
C LEU A 476 -11.40 19.04 -15.58
N ILE A 477 -12.34 18.32 -16.18
CA ILE A 477 -13.69 18.84 -16.47
C ILE A 477 -14.54 18.86 -15.19
N PHE A 478 -14.45 17.80 -14.36
CA PHE A 478 -15.34 17.64 -13.20
C PHE A 478 -14.75 18.14 -11.87
N ASP A 479 -13.42 18.18 -11.72
CA ASP A 479 -12.73 18.69 -10.54
C ASP A 479 -12.06 20.03 -10.87
N GLY A 480 -12.83 21.12 -10.71
CA GLY A 480 -12.33 22.49 -10.91
C GLY A 480 -11.22 22.92 -9.94
N SER A 481 -10.85 22.07 -8.97
CA SER A 481 -9.69 22.31 -8.11
C SER A 481 -8.36 21.97 -8.79
N ILE A 482 -8.37 21.14 -9.83
CA ILE A 482 -7.15 20.69 -10.51
C ILE A 482 -6.71 21.73 -11.55
N ASN A 483 -5.48 22.20 -11.41
CA ASN A 483 -4.83 23.03 -12.42
C ASN A 483 -3.43 22.49 -12.74
N LEU A 484 -3.27 21.96 -13.96
CA LEU A 484 -2.05 21.29 -14.42
C LEU A 484 -0.97 22.25 -14.92
N ASN A 485 -1.28 23.54 -15.16
CA ASN A 485 -0.34 24.50 -15.73
C ASN A 485 0.43 23.92 -16.94
N SER A 486 1.77 23.92 -16.92
CA SER A 486 2.65 23.41 -17.97
C SER A 486 3.13 21.97 -17.77
N THR A 487 2.58 21.21 -16.82
CA THR A 487 3.12 19.89 -16.42
C THR A 487 2.58 18.71 -17.22
N TYR A 488 1.94 18.93 -18.37
CA TYR A 488 1.34 17.85 -19.17
C TYR A 488 2.34 16.78 -19.61
N SER A 489 3.54 17.18 -20.04
CA SER A 489 4.61 16.26 -20.45
C SER A 489 5.04 15.35 -19.30
N TRP A 490 5.13 15.91 -18.09
CA TRP A 490 5.47 15.17 -16.87
C TRP A 490 4.40 14.15 -16.49
N ILE A 491 3.12 14.51 -16.63
CA ILE A 491 1.99 13.61 -16.36
C ILE A 491 2.02 12.43 -17.33
N VAL A 492 2.18 12.69 -18.64
CA VAL A 492 2.28 11.63 -19.64
C VAL A 492 3.49 10.73 -19.39
N GLY A 493 4.65 11.32 -19.07
CA GLY A 493 5.85 10.57 -18.71
C GLY A 493 5.64 9.68 -17.48
N SER A 494 5.01 10.21 -16.43
CA SER A 494 4.73 9.49 -15.17
C SER A 494 3.77 8.31 -15.40
N ILE A 495 2.67 8.55 -16.13
CA ILE A 495 1.69 7.51 -16.49
C ILE A 495 2.36 6.42 -17.35
N THR A 496 3.17 6.81 -18.32
CA THR A 496 3.87 5.87 -19.21
C THR A 496 4.85 5.02 -18.42
N LEU A 497 5.63 5.63 -17.51
CA LEU A 497 6.58 4.92 -16.66
C LEU A 497 5.88 3.86 -15.79
N VAL A 498 4.74 4.22 -15.18
CA VAL A 498 3.98 3.31 -14.32
C VAL A 498 3.27 2.22 -15.14
N ALA A 499 2.80 2.52 -16.34
CA ALA A 499 2.27 1.51 -17.26
C ALA A 499 3.36 0.53 -17.72
N MET A 500 4.60 1.00 -17.93
CA MET A 500 5.74 0.12 -18.17
C MET A 500 6.08 -0.72 -16.93
N LEU A 501 5.96 -0.17 -15.72
CA LEU A 501 6.16 -0.94 -14.49
C LEU A 501 5.12 -2.06 -14.36
N GLU A 502 3.85 -1.80 -14.68
CA GLU A 502 2.76 -2.78 -14.73
C GLU A 502 3.07 -3.94 -15.69
N ALA A 503 3.66 -3.63 -16.84
CA ALA A 503 3.97 -4.64 -17.86
C ALA A 503 5.01 -5.67 -17.38
N TYR A 504 5.94 -5.29 -16.49
CA TYR A 504 7.08 -6.12 -16.08
C TYR A 504 7.06 -6.58 -14.63
N THR A 505 6.31 -5.92 -13.75
CA THR A 505 6.28 -6.31 -12.34
C THR A 505 5.52 -7.62 -12.13
N SER A 506 6.12 -8.50 -11.32
CA SER A 506 5.45 -9.72 -10.84
C SER A 506 4.92 -9.57 -9.41
N GLN A 507 5.09 -8.40 -8.80
CA GLN A 507 4.58 -8.09 -7.47
C GLN A 507 3.08 -7.74 -7.56
N ILE A 508 2.45 -7.51 -6.41
CA ILE A 508 1.09 -7.00 -6.37
C ILE A 508 1.07 -5.53 -6.86
N ASP A 509 0.76 -5.39 -8.14
CA ASP A 509 0.47 -4.14 -8.87
C ASP A 509 -0.45 -3.20 -8.09
N ASN A 510 -1.48 -3.73 -7.41
CA ASN A 510 -2.41 -2.94 -6.61
C ASN A 510 -1.72 -2.11 -5.51
N LEU A 511 -0.56 -2.52 -5.00
CA LEU A 511 0.19 -1.76 -4.01
C LEU A 511 1.24 -0.87 -4.66
N LEU A 512 2.00 -1.41 -5.61
CA LEU A 512 3.20 -0.77 -6.13
C LEU A 512 2.89 0.38 -7.08
N LEU A 513 1.98 0.18 -8.03
CA LEU A 513 1.74 1.13 -9.12
C LEU A 513 1.21 2.48 -8.61
N PRO A 514 0.22 2.53 -7.69
CA PRO A 514 -0.25 3.79 -7.12
C PRO A 514 0.84 4.57 -6.40
N LEU A 515 1.75 3.88 -5.68
CA LEU A 515 2.82 4.53 -4.92
C LEU A 515 3.86 5.17 -5.85
N TYR A 516 4.26 4.48 -6.92
CA TYR A 516 5.16 5.07 -7.91
C TYR A 516 4.51 6.25 -8.65
N LEU A 517 3.24 6.12 -9.06
CA LEU A 517 2.53 7.23 -9.69
C LEU A 517 2.40 8.42 -8.72
N PHE A 518 2.08 8.16 -7.46
CA PHE A 518 2.00 9.16 -6.41
C PHE A 518 3.33 9.92 -6.25
N ILE A 519 4.45 9.21 -6.14
CA ILE A 519 5.79 9.79 -6.00
C ILE A 519 6.14 10.66 -7.21
N LEU A 520 5.87 10.17 -8.43
CA LEU A 520 6.20 10.92 -9.65
C LEU A 520 5.33 12.17 -9.81
N LEU A 521 4.03 12.09 -9.50
CA LEU A 521 3.13 13.26 -9.54
C LEU A 521 3.42 14.27 -8.42
N LEU A 522 4.08 13.84 -7.35
CA LEU A 522 4.56 14.70 -6.27
C LEU A 522 5.85 15.46 -6.62
N LEU A 523 6.54 15.17 -7.71
CA LEU A 523 7.67 16.00 -8.18
C LEU A 523 7.12 17.23 -8.88
#